data_AF-E2B025-F1
#
_entry.id   AF-E2B025-F1
#
_cell.length_a   1.000
_cell.length_b   1.000
_cell.length_c   1.000
_cell.angle_alpha   90.00
_cell.angle_beta   90.00
_cell.angle_gamma   90.00
#
_symmetry.space_group_name_H-M   'P 1'
#
loop_
_entity.id
_entity.type
_entity.pdbx_description
1 polymer ?
#
loop_
_entity_poly.entity_id
_entity_poly.type
_entity_poly.pdbx_seq_one_letter_code
_entity_poly.pdbx_strand_id
1 'polypeptide(L)'
;MDRLTTADRIKIVKTYYKNGDSPAATFRALRGDFGRFNRPTQQTVGKIVKKFEKTGSVTDIVRPVHHRNARSAENIAAVSESVADDSNLSIP
;
A
#
# COMPACT_ATOMS: atom_id res chain seq x y z
N MET A 1 2.24 -6.07 -16.91
CA MET A 1 2.57 -6.90 -15.72
C MET A 1 1.42 -6.73 -14.75
N ASP A 2 0.80 -7.84 -14.37
CA ASP A 2 -0.31 -7.80 -13.41
C ASP A 2 0.16 -7.30 -12.03
N ARG A 3 -0.81 -6.85 -11.23
CA ARG A 3 -0.54 -6.35 -9.89
C ARG A 3 0.02 -7.48 -9.04
N LEU A 4 1.22 -7.28 -8.47
CA LEU A 4 1.82 -8.26 -7.57
C LEU A 4 0.90 -8.55 -6.38
N THR A 5 0.77 -9.83 -6.05
CA THR A 5 0.12 -10.27 -4.83
C THR A 5 1.05 -10.10 -3.62
N THR A 6 0.52 -10.26 -2.41
CA THR A 6 1.36 -10.26 -1.19
C THR A 6 2.34 -11.43 -1.22
N ALA A 7 1.91 -12.61 -1.70
CA ALA A 7 2.77 -13.78 -1.84
C ALA A 7 3.95 -13.51 -2.79
N ASP A 8 3.70 -12.84 -3.91
CA ASP A 8 4.75 -12.46 -4.87
C ASP A 8 5.80 -11.54 -4.23
N ARG A 9 5.34 -10.54 -3.46
CA ARG A 9 6.24 -9.62 -2.75
C ARG A 9 7.08 -10.33 -1.70
N ILE A 10 6.49 -11.26 -0.94
CA ILE A 10 7.23 -12.11 0.01
C ILE A 10 8.32 -12.90 -0.73
N LYS A 11 7.98 -13.49 -1.87
CA LYS A 11 8.92 -14.26 -2.68
C LYS A 11 10.09 -13.39 -3.13
N ILE A 12 9.82 -12.16 -3.60
CA ILE A 12 10.85 -11.21 -4.02
C ILE A 12 11.79 -10.85 -2.88
N VAL A 13 11.26 -10.52 -1.71
CA VAL A 13 12.08 -10.17 -0.53
C VAL A 13 12.96 -11.35 -0.11
N LYS A 14 12.40 -12.55 -0.05
CA LYS A 14 13.18 -13.77 0.24
C LYS A 14 14.28 -14.02 -0.79
N THR A 15 13.97 -13.88 -2.08
CA THR A 15 14.93 -14.06 -3.16
C THR A 15 16.00 -12.97 -3.15
N TYR A 16 15.68 -11.75 -2.71
CA TYR A 16 16.64 -10.67 -2.60
C TYR A 16 17.74 -10.96 -1.59
N TYR A 17 17.37 -11.27 -0.34
CA TYR A 17 18.32 -11.58 0.71
C TYR A 17 19.10 -12.87 0.44
N LYS A 18 18.51 -13.85 -0.25
CA LYS A 18 19.23 -15.07 -0.71
C LYS A 18 20.31 -14.78 -1.76
N ASN A 19 20.18 -13.69 -2.51
CA ASN A 19 21.10 -13.34 -3.60
C ASN A 19 22.08 -12.22 -3.20
N GLY A 20 22.37 -12.07 -1.90
CA GLY A 20 23.37 -11.13 -1.38
C GLY A 20 23.01 -9.66 -1.66
N ASP A 21 21.74 -9.31 -1.45
CA ASP A 21 21.24 -7.93 -1.52
C ASP A 21 21.46 -7.24 -2.88
N SER A 22 21.49 -8.03 -3.95
CA SER A 22 21.67 -7.53 -5.31
C SER A 22 20.35 -7.53 -6.10
N PRO A 23 19.80 -6.35 -6.47
CA PRO A 23 18.60 -6.27 -7.33
C PRO A 23 18.80 -6.97 -8.68
N ALA A 24 20.02 -6.92 -9.23
CA ALA A 24 20.34 -7.55 -10.51
C ALA A 24 20.36 -9.07 -10.43
N ALA A 25 20.97 -9.64 -9.38
CA ALA A 25 20.95 -11.09 -9.14
C ALA A 25 19.52 -11.58 -8.87
N THR A 26 18.77 -10.84 -8.06
CA THR A 26 17.36 -11.11 -7.76
C THR A 26 16.51 -11.15 -9.02
N PHE A 27 16.65 -10.16 -9.91
CA PHE A 27 15.94 -10.11 -11.19
C PHE A 27 16.20 -11.32 -12.09
N ARG A 28 17.44 -11.84 -12.07
CA ARG A 28 17.80 -13.06 -12.83
C ARG A 28 17.15 -14.29 -12.19
N ALA A 29 17.20 -14.42 -10.86
CA ALA A 29 16.63 -15.54 -10.13
C ALA A 29 15.09 -15.62 -10.24
N LEU A 30 14.41 -14.47 -10.23
CA LEU A 30 12.94 -14.38 -10.36
C LEU A 30 12.42 -14.88 -11.72
N ARG A 31 13.28 -15.12 -12.71
CA ARG A 31 12.89 -15.66 -14.02
C ARG A 31 12.25 -17.06 -13.91
N GLY A 32 12.70 -17.88 -12.96
CA GLY A 32 12.14 -19.22 -12.75
C GLY A 32 10.72 -19.17 -12.18
N ASP A 33 10.46 -18.22 -11.29
CA ASP A 33 9.17 -18.10 -10.60
C ASP A 33 8.10 -17.35 -11.40
N PHE A 34 8.49 -16.25 -12.04
CA PHE A 34 7.58 -15.33 -12.72
C PHE A 34 7.63 -15.45 -14.26
N GLY A 35 8.53 -16.27 -14.80
CA GLY A 35 8.75 -16.35 -16.24
C GLY A 35 9.47 -15.13 -16.83
N ARG A 36 9.60 -15.11 -18.17
CA ARG A 36 10.38 -14.10 -18.89
C ARG A 36 9.74 -12.70 -18.85
N PHE A 37 8.42 -12.63 -19.02
CA PHE A 37 7.69 -11.37 -19.24
C PHE A 37 6.95 -10.85 -18.01
N ASN A 38 6.67 -11.72 -17.02
CA ASN A 38 5.91 -11.36 -15.83
C ASN A 38 6.79 -11.15 -14.58
N ARG A 39 8.13 -11.12 -14.72
CA ARG A 39 9.04 -10.85 -13.60
C ARG A 39 9.16 -9.35 -13.28
N PRO A 40 9.24 -8.97 -11.99
CA PRO A 40 9.38 -7.58 -11.62
C PRO A 40 10.72 -7.04 -12.06
N THR A 41 10.78 -5.80 -12.52
CA THR A 41 12.05 -5.15 -12.91
C THR A 41 12.95 -4.95 -11.69
N GLN A 42 14.25 -4.74 -11.92
CA GLN A 42 15.22 -4.44 -10.86
C GLN A 42 14.77 -3.24 -10.01
N GLN A 43 14.20 -2.21 -10.64
CA GLN A 43 13.66 -1.05 -9.96
C GLN A 43 12.48 -1.42 -9.04
N THR A 44 11.57 -2.27 -9.52
CA THR A 44 10.43 -2.74 -8.72
C THR A 44 10.90 -3.57 -7.54
N VAL A 45 11.89 -4.45 -7.72
CA VAL A 45 12.54 -5.20 -6.63
C VAL A 45 13.09 -4.23 -5.58
N GLY A 46 13.88 -3.24 -5.99
CA GLY A 46 14.45 -2.25 -5.07
C GLY A 46 13.38 -1.45 -4.32
N LYS A 47 12.28 -1.05 -4.98
CA LYS A 47 11.15 -0.37 -4.32
C LYS A 47 10.47 -1.25 -3.27
N ILE A 48 10.27 -2.54 -3.57
CA ILE A 48 9.64 -3.49 -2.65
C ILE A 48 10.52 -3.69 -1.42
N VAL A 49 11.82 -3.94 -1.61
CA VAL A 49 12.77 -4.16 -0.52
C VAL A 49 12.91 -2.90 0.33
N LYS A 50 13.12 -1.72 -0.27
CA LYS A 50 13.21 -0.46 0.46
C LYS A 50 11.96 -0.17 1.30
N LYS A 51 10.78 -0.50 0.76
CA LYS A 51 9.53 -0.37 1.52
C LYS A 51 9.51 -1.36 2.70
N PHE A 52 9.86 -2.62 2.44
CA PHE A 52 9.92 -3.65 3.46
C PHE A 52 10.88 -3.27 4.60
N GLU A 53 12.08 -2.80 4.28
CA GLU A 53 13.07 -2.36 5.27
C GLU A 53 12.57 -1.15 6.09
N LYS A 54 11.85 -0.23 5.45
CA LYS A 54 11.29 0.95 6.12
C LYS A 54 10.11 0.63 7.04
N THR A 55 9.21 -0.26 6.62
CA THR A 55 7.92 -0.47 7.32
C THR A 55 7.74 -1.85 7.92
N GLY A 56 8.67 -2.78 7.70
CA GLY A 56 8.55 -4.19 8.09
C GLY A 56 7.43 -4.96 7.39
N SER A 57 6.83 -4.39 6.33
CA SER A 57 5.61 -4.91 5.72
C SER A 57 5.73 -5.09 4.21
N VAL A 58 5.13 -6.18 3.73
CA VAL A 58 4.98 -6.54 2.31
C VAL A 58 3.59 -6.25 1.77
N THR A 59 2.62 -5.86 2.61
CA THR A 59 1.26 -5.55 2.16
C THR A 59 1.27 -4.31 1.30
N ASP A 60 0.41 -4.25 0.27
CA ASP A 60 0.28 -3.01 -0.51
C ASP A 60 -0.30 -1.90 0.38
N ILE A 61 0.10 -0.65 0.14
CA ILE A 61 -0.51 0.46 0.89
C ILE A 61 -1.93 0.59 0.37
N VAL A 62 -2.92 0.46 1.26
CA VAL A 62 -4.30 0.80 0.93
C VAL A 62 -4.28 2.27 0.51
N ARG A 63 -4.59 2.54 -0.76
CA ARG A 63 -4.64 3.91 -1.24
C ARG A 63 -5.71 4.62 -0.40
N PRO A 64 -5.39 5.77 0.22
CA PRO A 64 -6.40 6.53 0.93
C PRO A 64 -7.53 6.82 -0.06
N VAL A 65 -8.72 6.32 0.25
CA VAL A 65 -9.92 6.70 -0.48
C VAL A 65 -10.23 8.13 -0.06
N HIS A 66 -10.57 8.98 -1.03
CA HIS A 66 -10.98 10.34 -0.72
C HIS A 66 -12.24 10.27 0.16
N HIS A 67 -12.10 10.65 1.43
CA HIS A 67 -13.23 10.82 2.32
C HIS A 67 -13.84 12.19 2.05
N ARG A 68 -15.15 12.24 1.80
CA ARG A 68 -15.88 13.51 1.73
C ARG A 68 -15.90 14.14 3.13
N ASN A 69 -15.51 15.41 3.22
CA ASN A 69 -15.43 16.13 4.49
C ASN A 69 -16.81 16.45 5.09
N ALA A 70 -17.92 16.18 4.39
CA ALA A 70 -19.28 16.44 4.88
C ALA A 70 -19.59 15.79 6.23
N ARG A 71 -18.94 14.67 6.56
CA ARG A 71 -19.04 13.98 7.86
C ARG A 71 -17.69 13.92 8.58
N SER A 72 -16.88 14.98 8.51
CA SER A 72 -15.70 15.07 9.37
C SER A 72 -16.12 15.11 10.85
N ALA A 73 -15.22 14.74 11.75
CA ALA A 73 -15.49 14.80 13.18
C ALA A 73 -15.85 16.22 13.62
N GLU A 74 -15.22 17.25 13.03
CA GLU A 74 -15.56 18.64 13.31
C GLU A 74 -16.98 18.99 12.84
N ASN A 75 -17.36 18.59 11.63
CA ASN A 75 -18.68 18.89 11.09
C ASN A 75 -19.79 18.14 11.86
N ILE A 76 -19.53 16.90 12.29
CA ILE A 76 -20.45 16.15 13.15
C ILE A 76 -20.60 16.85 14.50
N ALA A 77 -19.49 17.29 15.12
CA ALA A 77 -19.52 17.99 16.39
C ALA A 77 -20.30 19.31 16.30
N ALA A 78 -20.02 20.12 15.27
CA ALA A 78 -20.71 21.40 15.04
C ALA A 78 -22.22 21.21 14.79
N VAL A 79 -22.60 20.19 14.01
CA VAL A 79 -24.02 19.83 13.82
C VAL A 79 -24.65 19.37 15.12
N SER A 80 -23.95 18.54 15.91
CA SER A 80 -24.48 18.04 17.19
C SER A 80 -24.69 19.15 18.23
N GLU A 81 -23.80 20.15 18.26
CA GLU A 81 -23.92 21.33 19.13
C GLU A 81 -25.10 22.19 18.68
N SER A 82 -25.22 22.47 17.38
CA SER A 82 -26.34 23.24 16.81
C SER A 82 -27.72 22.63 17.11
N VAL A 83 -27.83 21.30 17.02
CA VAL A 83 -29.08 20.56 17.32
C VAL A 83 -29.36 20.48 18.82
N ALA A 84 -28.32 20.46 19.66
CA ALA A 84 -28.48 20.51 21.11
C ALA A 84 -28.97 21.88 21.58
N ASP A 85 -28.51 22.96 20.95
CA ASP A 85 -28.93 24.34 21.23
C ASP A 85 -30.36 24.64 20.74
N ASP A 86 -30.73 24.15 19.56
CA ASP A 86 -32.11 24.24 19.05
C ASP A 86 -32.54 22.91 18.41
N SER A 87 -33.40 22.18 19.12
CA SER A 87 -33.90 20.87 18.68
C SER A 87 -34.81 20.93 17.45
N ASN A 88 -35.31 22.10 17.08
CA ASN A 88 -36.13 22.31 15.87
C ASN A 88 -35.29 22.83 14.69
N LEU A 89 -33.97 22.98 14.86
CA LEU A 89 -33.08 23.48 13.83
C LEU A 89 -32.92 22.46 12.69
N SER A 90 -33.34 22.83 11.47
CA SER A 90 -33.13 22.02 10.27
C SER A 90 -31.89 22.50 9.53
N ILE A 91 -30.88 21.64 9.43
CA ILE A 91 -29.61 21.93 8.75
C ILE A 91 -29.67 21.33 7.32
N PRO A 92 -29.58 22.15 6.25
CA PRO A 92 -29.64 21.68 4.86
C PRO A 92 -28.38 20.95 4.39
#